data_AF-A0A963WA64-F1
#
_entry.id   AF-A0A963WA64-F1
#
_cell.length_a   1.000
_cell.length_b   1.000
_cell.length_c   1.000
_cell.angle_alpha   90.00
_cell.angle_beta   90.00
_cell.angle_gamma   90.00
#
_symmetry.space_group_name_H-M   'P 1'
#
loop_
_entity.id
_entity.type
_entity.pdbx_description
1 polymer ?
#
loop_
_entity_poly.entity_id
_entity_poly.type
_entity_poly.pdbx_seq_one_letter_code
_entity_poly.pdbx_strand_id
1 'polypeptide(L)'
;MTALRMFASLAVLAACTPALPVQAQEDPALRAAVEADYDAGLDDLFTWFHENPELSMLETNTAARMAAELRAAGLEVTEHVGGTGVVGILRNGDGPLILLRADMDAL
;
A
#
# COMPACT_ATOMS: atom_id res chain seq x y z
N MET A 1 -61.50 40.71 -2.08
CA MET A 1 -62.17 39.40 -2.23
C MET A 1 -61.87 38.98 -3.68
N THR A 2 -61.02 38.01 -4.04
CA THR A 2 -60.55 36.80 -3.36
C THR A 2 -59.34 36.29 -4.17
N ALA A 3 -58.31 35.78 -3.47
CA ALA A 3 -57.25 34.84 -3.91
C ALA A 3 -56.34 35.18 -5.12
N LEU A 4 -55.02 34.96 -4.97
CA LEU A 4 -54.29 33.84 -5.62
C LEU A 4 -52.75 34.07 -5.69
N ARG A 5 -51.98 33.09 -5.13
CA ARG A 5 -50.51 32.80 -5.25
C ARG A 5 -49.58 33.77 -4.50
N MET A 6 -48.93 33.50 -3.36
CA MET A 6 -48.29 32.32 -2.74
C MET A 6 -47.23 31.60 -3.62
N PHE A 7 -45.99 31.67 -3.12
CA PHE A 7 -44.78 30.88 -3.41
C PHE A 7 -43.94 31.21 -4.65
N ALA A 8 -42.75 31.76 -4.40
CA ALA A 8 -41.51 31.40 -5.09
C ALA A 8 -40.27 31.74 -4.23
N SER A 9 -40.18 31.12 -3.05
CA SER A 9 -38.91 31.02 -2.32
C SER A 9 -38.11 29.89 -2.95
N LEU A 10 -37.26 30.19 -3.95
CA LEU A 10 -36.35 29.22 -4.52
C LEU A 10 -35.00 29.32 -3.81
N ALA A 11 -34.94 28.72 -2.62
CA ALA A 11 -33.68 28.46 -1.94
C ALA A 11 -32.89 27.46 -2.79
N VAL A 12 -31.76 27.91 -3.35
CA VAL A 12 -30.73 27.02 -3.89
C VAL A 12 -30.12 26.30 -2.70
N LEU A 13 -30.73 25.17 -2.33
CA LEU A 13 -30.15 24.20 -1.44
C LEU A 13 -28.99 23.56 -2.22
N ALA A 14 -27.80 24.11 -2.05
CA ALA A 14 -26.56 23.46 -2.46
C ALA A 14 -26.57 22.07 -1.80
N ALA A 15 -26.71 21.04 -2.63
CA ALA A 15 -26.62 19.66 -2.20
C ALA A 15 -25.20 19.43 -1.69
N CYS A 16 -24.98 19.60 -0.38
CA CYS A 16 -23.93 18.90 0.32
C CYS A 16 -24.25 17.41 0.16
N THR A 17 -23.73 16.79 -0.91
CA THR A 17 -23.64 15.33 -0.96
C THR A 17 -22.77 14.92 0.22
N PRO A 18 -23.32 14.23 1.23
CA PRO A 18 -22.48 13.73 2.30
C PRO A 18 -21.44 12.81 1.66
N ALA A 19 -20.17 13.03 1.97
CA ALA A 19 -19.11 12.10 1.61
C ALA A 19 -19.44 10.79 2.34
N LEU A 20 -20.02 9.83 1.62
CA LEU A 20 -20.18 8.48 2.13
C LEU A 20 -18.78 7.94 2.44
N PRO A 21 -18.60 7.18 3.53
CA PRO A 21 -17.36 6.48 3.76
C PRO A 21 -17.08 5.61 2.53
N VAL A 22 -15.93 5.82 1.89
CA VAL A 22 -15.49 4.93 0.82
C VAL A 22 -15.23 3.58 1.47
N GLN A 23 -16.10 2.61 1.22
CA GLN A 23 -15.83 1.24 1.63
C GLN A 23 -14.81 0.67 0.66
N ALA A 24 -13.78 -0.01 1.18
CA ALA A 24 -12.84 -0.74 0.34
C ALA A 24 -13.63 -1.76 -0.48
N GLN A 25 -13.65 -1.60 -1.80
CA GLN A 25 -14.30 -2.54 -2.68
C GLN A 25 -13.37 -3.74 -2.85
N GLU A 26 -13.84 -4.93 -2.50
CA GLU A 26 -13.12 -6.15 -2.81
C GLU A 26 -13.04 -6.33 -4.33
N ASP A 27 -11.83 -6.42 -4.85
CA ASP A 27 -11.56 -6.74 -6.26
C ASP A 27 -11.11 -8.21 -6.36
N PRO A 28 -11.95 -9.12 -6.91
CA PRO A 28 -11.60 -10.52 -7.07
C PRO A 28 -10.35 -10.74 -7.93
N ALA A 29 -10.09 -9.86 -8.90
CA ALA A 29 -8.90 -9.97 -9.75
C ALA A 29 -7.63 -9.66 -8.96
N LEU A 30 -7.68 -8.66 -8.07
CA LEU A 30 -6.57 -8.37 -7.15
C LEU A 30 -6.31 -9.53 -6.20
N ARG A 31 -7.36 -10.12 -5.61
CA ARG A 31 -7.20 -11.30 -4.75
C ARG A 31 -6.52 -12.46 -5.50
N ALA A 32 -6.94 -12.73 -6.73
CA ALA A 32 -6.35 -13.80 -7.53
C ALA A 32 -4.88 -13.51 -7.90
N ALA A 33 -4.53 -12.24 -8.15
CA ALA A 33 -3.14 -11.84 -8.39
C ALA A 33 -2.26 -12.06 -7.17
N VAL A 34 -2.73 -11.69 -5.97
CA VAL A 34 -1.98 -11.94 -4.72
C VAL A 34 -1.78 -13.44 -4.49
N GLU A 35 -2.81 -14.26 -4.69
CA GLU A 35 -2.69 -15.72 -4.55
C GLU A 35 -1.63 -16.28 -5.52
N ALA A 36 -1.62 -15.80 -6.77
CA ALA A 36 -0.62 -16.21 -7.75
C ALA A 36 0.81 -15.81 -7.34
N ASP A 37 1.00 -14.67 -6.67
CA ASP A 37 2.31 -14.27 -6.14
C ASP A 37 2.76 -15.19 -4.99
N TYR A 38 1.83 -15.65 -4.13
CA TYR A 38 2.12 -16.65 -3.10
C TYR A 38 2.58 -17.98 -3.72
N ASP A 39 1.83 -18.49 -4.70
CA ASP A 39 2.17 -19.70 -5.46
C ASP A 39 3.50 -19.56 -6.23
N ALA A 40 3.85 -18.35 -6.65
CA ALA A 40 5.07 -18.06 -7.40
C ALA A 40 6.34 -18.06 -6.52
N GLY A 41 6.22 -17.96 -5.19
CA GLY A 41 7.36 -18.10 -4.28
C GLY A 41 7.38 -17.18 -3.06
N LEU A 42 6.33 -16.39 -2.77
CA LEU A 42 6.31 -15.61 -1.52
C LEU A 42 6.32 -16.51 -0.27
N ASP A 43 5.73 -17.71 -0.33
CA ASP A 43 5.77 -18.69 0.78
C ASP A 43 7.19 -19.20 1.05
N ASP A 44 7.94 -19.53 -0.01
CA ASP A 44 9.34 -19.93 0.08
C ASP A 44 10.21 -18.78 0.62
N LEU A 45 9.96 -17.54 0.16
CA LEU A 45 10.67 -16.35 0.64
C LEU A 45 10.39 -16.10 2.13
N PHE A 46 9.13 -16.21 2.55
CA PHE A 46 8.72 -16.11 3.95
C PHE A 46 9.44 -17.16 4.81
N THR A 47 9.44 -18.41 4.36
CA THR A 47 10.12 -19.52 5.04
C THR A 47 11.62 -19.25 5.14
N TRP A 48 12.26 -18.77 4.07
CA TRP A 48 13.68 -18.43 4.10
C TRP A 48 13.99 -17.37 5.16
N PHE A 49 13.20 -16.30 5.27
CA PHE A 49 13.42 -15.29 6.32
C PHE A 49 13.24 -15.86 7.72
N HIS A 50 12.29 -16.78 7.93
CA HIS A 50 12.07 -17.44 9.21
C HIS A 50 13.21 -18.40 9.59
N GLU A 51 13.85 -19.04 8.62
CA GLU A 51 15.00 -19.91 8.83
C GLU A 51 16.33 -19.16 9.00
N ASN A 52 16.38 -17.87 8.65
CA ASN A 52 17.59 -17.03 8.68
C ASN A 52 17.40 -15.77 9.54
N PRO A 53 17.05 -15.88 10.84
CA PRO A 53 16.85 -14.73 11.69
C PRO A 53 18.17 -14.00 11.98
N GLU A 54 18.15 -12.67 11.94
CA GLU A 54 19.28 -11.81 12.30
C GLU A 54 18.88 -10.81 13.39
N LEU A 55 19.82 -10.48 14.28
CA LEU A 55 19.59 -9.55 15.39
C LEU A 55 19.37 -8.12 14.90
N SER A 56 18.67 -7.31 15.71
CA SER A 56 18.51 -5.88 15.44
C SER A 56 19.84 -5.20 15.13
N MET A 57 19.84 -4.40 14.06
CA MET A 57 20.98 -3.65 13.50
C MET A 57 22.09 -4.50 12.88
N LEU A 58 21.92 -5.82 12.76
CA LEU A 58 22.90 -6.76 12.20
C LEU A 58 22.34 -7.61 11.05
N GLU A 59 21.24 -7.19 10.44
CA GLU A 59 20.44 -7.86 9.39
C GLU A 59 21.11 -7.83 8.00
N THR A 60 22.36 -8.31 7.91
CA THR A 60 23.19 -8.18 6.71
C THR A 60 22.64 -9.03 5.55
N ASN A 61 22.29 -10.28 5.82
CA ASN A 61 21.80 -11.19 4.79
C ASN A 61 20.35 -10.90 4.43
N THR A 62 19.54 -10.55 5.43
CA THR A 62 18.13 -10.21 5.28
C THR A 62 17.97 -8.93 4.44
N ALA A 63 18.75 -7.88 4.75
CA ALA A 63 18.75 -6.64 3.96
C ALA A 63 19.18 -6.89 2.51
N ALA A 64 20.26 -7.65 2.30
CA ALA A 64 20.74 -7.99 0.96
C ALA A 64 19.68 -8.79 0.16
N ARG A 65 19.01 -9.75 0.80
CA ARG A 65 17.93 -10.52 0.17
C ARG A 65 16.74 -9.63 -0.17
N MET A 66 16.27 -8.81 0.76
CA MET A 66 15.17 -7.85 0.51
C MET A 66 15.48 -6.90 -0.64
N ALA A 67 16.71 -6.38 -0.71
CA ALA A 67 17.12 -5.50 -1.80
C ALA A 67 17.10 -6.21 -3.16
N ALA A 68 17.49 -7.49 -3.20
CA ALA A 68 17.42 -8.30 -4.41
C ALA A 68 15.96 -8.55 -4.85
N GLU A 69 15.08 -8.94 -3.93
CA GLU A 69 13.67 -9.19 -4.23
C GLU A 69 12.94 -7.92 -4.71
N LEU A 70 13.17 -6.78 -4.05
CA LEU A 70 12.57 -5.50 -4.47
C LEU A 70 13.06 -5.06 -5.86
N ARG A 71 14.34 -5.30 -6.20
CA ARG A 71 14.84 -5.05 -7.55
C ARG A 71 14.21 -5.98 -8.58
N ALA A 72 14.07 -7.27 -8.26
CA ALA A 72 13.43 -8.25 -9.12
C ALA A 72 11.96 -7.90 -9.39
N ALA A 73 11.27 -7.33 -8.39
CA ALA A 73 9.92 -6.78 -8.51
C ALA A 73 9.84 -5.43 -9.27
N GLY A 74 10.97 -4.90 -9.74
CA GLY A 74 11.01 -3.69 -10.58
C GLY A 74 11.09 -2.36 -9.83
N LEU A 75 11.44 -2.35 -8.54
CA LEU A 75 11.61 -1.13 -7.77
C LEU A 75 13.01 -0.52 -7.95
N GLU A 76 13.08 0.81 -7.85
CA GLU A 76 14.35 1.53 -7.64
C GLU A 76 14.75 1.37 -6.17
N VAL A 77 15.86 0.66 -5.91
CA VAL A 77 16.26 0.27 -4.55
C VAL A 77 17.50 1.01 -4.07
N THR A 78 17.38 1.66 -2.91
CA THR A 78 18.48 2.23 -2.13
C THR A 78 18.75 1.36 -0.90
N GLU A 79 19.99 0.89 -0.76
CA GLU A 79 20.46 0.12 0.40
C GLU A 79 21.20 1.02 1.40
N HIS A 80 21.51 0.47 2.57
CA HIS A 80 22.29 1.10 3.63
C HIS A 80 21.67 2.37 4.23
N VAL A 81 20.34 2.46 4.23
CA VAL A 81 19.61 3.57 4.85
C VAL A 81 19.60 3.35 6.36
N GLY A 82 20.44 4.10 7.08
CA GLY A 82 20.55 3.95 8.53
C GLY A 82 21.19 2.64 8.99
N GLY A 83 22.03 2.01 8.16
CA GLY A 83 22.71 0.76 8.48
C GLY A 83 22.31 -0.36 7.52
N THR A 84 21.35 -1.19 7.92
CA THR A 84 20.80 -2.32 7.15
C THR A 84 19.48 -1.97 6.46
N GLY A 85 18.95 -0.77 6.64
CA GLY A 85 17.68 -0.37 6.03
C GLY A 85 17.70 -0.34 4.50
N VAL A 86 16.59 -0.75 3.90
CA VAL A 86 16.37 -0.80 2.46
C VAL A 86 15.13 0.03 2.11
N VAL A 87 15.22 0.87 1.07
CA VAL A 87 14.10 1.67 0.56
C VAL A 87 13.88 1.35 -0.91
N GLY A 88 12.66 0.93 -1.26
CA GLY A 88 12.23 0.70 -2.64
C GLY A 88 11.24 1.78 -3.09
N ILE A 89 11.42 2.33 -4.29
CA ILE A 89 10.50 3.28 -4.92
C ILE A 89 9.90 2.63 -6.17
N LEU A 90 8.57 2.50 -6.18
CA LEU A 90 7.79 2.14 -7.36
C LEU A 90 7.11 3.41 -7.91
N ARG A 91 7.47 3.81 -9.14
CA ARG A 91 6.87 4.98 -9.79
C ARG A 91 5.69 4.56 -10.65
N ASN A 92 4.53 5.17 -10.43
CA ASN A 92 3.30 4.85 -11.15
C ASN A 92 2.50 6.12 -11.53
N GLY A 93 3.15 7.04 -12.25
CA GLY A 93 2.54 8.31 -12.69
C GLY A 93 2.34 9.32 -11.56
N ASP A 94 1.61 10.40 -11.89
CA ASP A 94 1.29 11.47 -10.95
C ASP A 94 0.14 11.05 -10.01
N GLY A 95 0.26 11.38 -8.73
CA GLY A 95 -0.76 11.07 -7.73
C GLY A 95 -0.25 11.19 -6.30
N PRO A 96 -1.10 10.86 -5.30
CA PRO A 96 -0.68 10.79 -3.91
C PRO A 96 0.42 9.73 -3.69
N LEU A 97 1.39 10.03 -2.83
CA LEU A 97 2.43 9.09 -2.43
C LEU A 97 1.93 8.24 -1.26
N ILE A 98 2.15 6.92 -1.36
CA ILE A 98 1.88 5.95 -0.28
C ILE A 98 3.22 5.44 0.25
N LEU A 99 3.37 5.41 1.58
CA LEU A 99 4.51 4.79 2.26
C LEU A 99 4.04 3.51 2.96
N LEU A 100 4.70 2.41 2.65
CA LEU A 100 4.61 1.15 3.40
C LEU A 100 5.93 0.95 4.15
N ARG A 101 5.86 0.55 5.42
CA ARG A 101 7.02 0.27 6.26
C ARG A 101 6.87 -1.09 6.92
N ALA A 102 7.92 -1.88 6.86
CA ALA A 102 8.10 -3.13 7.60
C ALA A 102 9.47 -3.12 8.30
N ASP A 103 9.60 -3.86 9.39
CA ASP A 103 10.86 -4.23 10.03
C ASP A 103 11.43 -5.51 9.41
N MET A 104 12.72 -5.75 9.63
CA MET A 104 13.45 -6.93 9.15
C MET A 104 14.16 -7.68 10.28
N ASP A 105 14.29 -7.07 11.46
CA ASP A 105 14.99 -7.69 12.58
C ASP A 105 14.19 -8.81 13.21
N ALA A 106 14.94 -9.81 13.68
CA ALA A 106 14.46 -10.77 14.63
C ALA A 106 14.69 -10.27 16.08
N LEU A 107 14.65 -11.23 17.01
CA LEU A 107 14.63 -11.11 18.48
C LEU A 107 15.55 -10.03 19.09
#